data_AF-A0A4Q5TAF2-F1
#
_entry.id   AF-A0A4Q5TAF2-F1
#
_cell.length_a   1.000
_cell.length_b   1.000
_cell.length_c   1.000
_cell.angle_alpha   90.00
_cell.angle_beta   90.00
_cell.angle_gamma   90.00
#
_symmetry.space_group_name_H-M   'P 1'
#
loop_
_entity.id
_entity.type
_entity.pdbx_description
1 polymer ?
#
loop_
_entity_poly.entity_id
_entity_poly.type
_entity_poly.pdbx_seq_one_letter_code
_entity_poly.pdbx_strand_id
1 'polypeptide(L)' 'SLKLSSQPIYLQYCPMKKASWLSSEKQIRNPYYGSSMLTCGEVTETF' A
#
# COMPACT_ATOMS: atom_id res chain seq x y z
N SER A 1 -6.67 -7.82 22.67
CA SER A 1 -6.26 -6.95 21.55
C SER A 1 -6.01 -7.80 20.33
N LEU A 2 -6.73 -7.58 19.24
CA LEU A 2 -6.59 -8.37 18.01
C LEU A 2 -5.26 -7.98 17.35
N LYS A 3 -4.24 -8.83 17.49
CA LYS A 3 -2.93 -8.65 16.86
C LYS A 3 -3.02 -9.31 15.48
N LEU A 4 -3.43 -8.54 14.47
CA LEU A 4 -3.60 -9.01 13.08
C LEU A 4 -2.27 -9.45 12.44
N SER A 5 -1.14 -8.95 12.96
CA SER A 5 0.22 -9.28 12.54
C SER A 5 1.21 -8.76 13.60
N SER A 6 2.38 -9.39 13.75
CA SER A 6 3.50 -8.80 14.52
C SER A 6 4.25 -7.72 13.74
N GLN A 7 4.00 -7.62 12.43
CA GLN A 7 4.58 -6.62 11.54
C GLN A 7 3.53 -5.59 11.11
N PRO A 8 3.97 -4.33 10.89
CA PRO A 8 3.07 -3.26 10.50
C PRO A 8 2.38 -3.57 9.16
N ILE A 9 1.12 -3.16 9.04
CA ILE A 9 0.38 -3.16 7.77
C ILE A 9 0.25 -1.73 7.29
N TYR A 10 0.52 -1.50 6.02
CA TYR A 10 0.47 -0.18 5.39
C TYR A 10 -0.75 -0.10 4.48
N LEU A 11 -1.60 0.90 4.70
CA LEU A 11 -2.58 1.31 3.70
C LEU A 11 -1.87 2.19 2.68
N GLN A 12 -1.83 1.75 1.44
CA GLN A 12 -1.25 2.50 0.33
C GLN A 12 -2.37 2.99 -0.60
N TYR A 13 -2.22 4.19 -1.14
CA TYR A 13 -3.19 4.81 -2.03
C TYR A 13 -2.52 5.34 -3.29
N CYS A 14 -3.18 5.16 -4.44
CA CYS A 14 -2.77 5.75 -5.71
C CYS A 14 -3.84 6.77 -6.18
N PRO A 15 -3.53 8.08 -6.22
CA PRO A 15 -4.49 9.10 -6.64
C PRO A 15 -4.87 9.02 -8.12
N MET A 16 -3.98 8.47 -8.97
CA MET A 16 -4.27 8.26 -10.39
C MET A 16 -5.27 7.14 -10.62
N LYS A 17 -5.13 6.03 -9.87
CA LYS A 17 -6.09 4.92 -9.90
C LYS A 17 -7.37 5.22 -9.11
N LYS A 18 -7.28 6.12 -8.12
CA LYS A 18 -8.27 6.33 -7.06
C LYS A 18 -8.58 5.02 -6.33
N ALA A 19 -7.53 4.28 -5.97
CA ALA A 19 -7.65 2.98 -5.31
C ALA A 19 -6.64 2.85 -4.18
N SER A 20 -7.03 2.11 -3.15
CA SER A 20 -6.19 1.77 -2.01
C SER A 20 -5.94 0.26 -1.94
N TRP A 21 -4.81 -0.14 -1.38
CA TRP A 21 -4.48 -1.53 -1.10
C TRP A 21 -3.69 -1.65 0.21
N LEU A 22 -3.72 -2.85 0.79
CA LEU A 22 -2.92 -3.17 1.97
C LEU A 22 -1.59 -3.81 1.54
N SER A 23 -0.52 -3.46 2.24
CA SER A 23 0.82 -3.98 2.02
C SER A 23 1.49 -4.29 3.35
N SER A 24 2.25 -5.38 3.43
CA SER A 24 3.17 -5.66 4.54
C SER A 24 4.52 -4.93 4.38
N GLU A 25 4.76 -4.33 3.21
CA GLU A 25 5.96 -3.55 2.92
C GLU A 25 5.64 -2.05 2.89
N LYS A 26 6.54 -1.23 3.46
CA LYS A 26 6.42 0.23 3.39
C LYS A 26 6.65 0.77 1.97
N GLN A 27 7.41 0.04 1.16
CA GLN A 27 7.70 0.42 -0.22
C GLN A 27 6.42 0.34 -1.06
N ILE A 28 6.22 1.35 -1.91
CA ILE A 28 5.07 1.37 -2.82
C ILE A 28 5.31 0.37 -3.94
N ARG A 29 4.38 -0.58 -4.09
CA ARG A 29 4.34 -1.57 -5.16
C ARG A 29 2.92 -1.62 -5.72
N ASN A 30 2.62 -0.64 -6.56
CA ASN A 30 1.28 -0.46 -7.12
C ASN A 30 0.87 -1.68 -7.98
N PRO A 31 -0.22 -2.38 -7.64
CA PRO A 31 -0.65 -3.58 -8.37
C PRO A 31 -1.45 -3.28 -9.64
N TYR A 32 -1.82 -2.02 -9.92
CA TYR A 32 -2.87 -1.68 -10.89
C TYR A 32 -2.40 -1.23 -12.29
N TYR A 33 -1.09 -1.10 -12.52
CA TYR A 33 -0.56 -0.51 -13.77
C TYR A 33 0.77 -1.11 -14.26
N GLY A 34 1.10 -2.33 -13.80
CA GLY A 34 2.34 -3.01 -14.21
C GLY A 34 3.60 -2.23 -13.83
N SER A 35 4.70 -2.45 -14.57
CA SER A 35 6.02 -1.88 -14.24
C SER A 35 6.09 -0.35 -14.37
N SER A 36 5.26 0.25 -15.22
CA SER A 36 5.31 1.70 -15.52
C SER A 36 4.90 2.59 -14.34
N MET A 37 4.23 2.03 -13.34
CA MET A 37 3.72 2.78 -12.19
C MET A 37 3.98 2.07 -10.87
N LEU A 38 4.95 1.16 -10.83
CA LEU A 38 5.21 0.33 -9.64
C LEU A 38 5.40 1.18 -8.38
N THR A 39 5.97 2.38 -8.50
CA THR A 39 6.24 3.31 -7.40
C THR A 39 5.17 4.40 -7.23
N CYS A 40 4.09 4.37 -8.01
CA CYS A 40 3.03 5.39 -7.97
C CYS A 40 2.07 5.13 -6.81
N GLY A 41 2.14 5.95 -5.78
CA GLY A 41 1.26 5.92 -4.62
C GLY A 41 1.95 6.47 -3.38
N GLU A 42 1.23 6.46 -2.26
CA GLU A 42 1.72 6.89 -0.96
C GLU A 42 1.14 6.03 0.17
N VAL A 43 1.85 5.95 1.30
CA VAL A 43 1.32 5.32 2.52
C VAL A 43 0.44 6.33 3.23
N THR A 44 -0.85 6.02 3.40
CA THR A 44 -1.81 6.90 4.07
C THR A 44 -2.02 6.52 5.53
N GLU A 45 -1.93 5.23 5.87
CA GLU A 45 -2.09 4.74 7.24
C GLU A 45 -1.12 3.59 7.53
N THR A 46 -0.78 3.41 8.80
CA THR A 46 0.02 2.27 9.30
C THR A 46 -0.70 1.67 10.51
N PHE A 47 -0.93 0.36 10.48
CA PHE A 47 -1.61 -0.44 11.50
C PHE A 47 -0.65 -1.40 12.19
#